data_AF-A0A7S0LJ26-F1
#
_entry.id   AF-A0A7S0LJ26-F1
#
_cell.length_a   1.000
_cell.length_b   1.000
_cell.length_c   1.000
_cell.angle_alpha   90.00
_cell.angle_beta   90.00
_cell.angle_gamma   90.00
#
_symmetry.space_group_name_H-M   'P 1'
#
loop_
_entity.id
_entity.type
_entity.pdbx_description
1 polymer ?
#
loop_
_entity_poly.entity_id
_entity_poly.type
_entity_poly.pdbx_seq_one_letter_code
_entity_poly.pdbx_strand_id
1 'polypeptide(L)'
;EVWNASSVLRIDVTPANGTLGDPDLYVSTLETHPTIGHSQWHGIKVGGDTVEIRGNMAGTCACPYYIGVRAYTANLTFDIVASFPPTNDINLDSGIAVDGSAGAGEGQSYSFEVGYDASD
;
A
#
# COMPACT_ATOMS: atom_id res chain seq x y z
N GLU A 1 -4.69 -10.07 12.29
CA GLU A 1 -3.35 -9.81 11.73
C GLU A 1 -2.54 -9.05 12.78
N VAL A 2 -1.31 -9.50 13.09
CA VAL A 2 -0.51 -8.92 14.18
C VAL A 2 0.48 -7.92 13.58
N TRP A 3 0.31 -6.64 13.89
CA TRP A 3 1.29 -5.61 13.55
C TRP A 3 2.64 -5.94 14.18
N ASN A 4 3.64 -6.25 13.36
CA ASN A 4 5.00 -6.50 13.78
C ASN A 4 5.97 -5.55 13.05
N ALA A 5 7.24 -5.53 13.46
CA ALA A 5 8.24 -4.63 12.88
C ALA A 5 8.47 -4.83 11.36
N SER A 6 8.07 -5.99 10.83
CA SER A 6 8.16 -6.33 9.40
C SER A 6 6.89 -6.00 8.63
N SER A 7 5.76 -5.72 9.29
CA SER A 7 4.51 -5.33 8.64
C SER A 7 4.67 -4.02 7.88
N VAL A 8 4.10 -3.95 6.68
CA VAL A 8 4.02 -2.73 5.88
C VAL A 8 2.55 -2.48 5.57
N LEU A 9 2.03 -1.30 5.92
CA LEU A 9 0.79 -0.79 5.37
C LEU A 9 1.12 0.04 4.14
N ARG A 10 0.63 -0.38 2.98
CA ARG A 10 0.75 0.35 1.72
C ARG A 10 -0.59 0.96 1.35
N ILE A 11 -0.57 2.26 1.07
CA ILE A 11 -1.75 3.00 0.61
C ILE A 11 -1.42 3.60 -0.76
N ASP A 12 -2.15 3.18 -1.78
CA ASP A 12 -2.03 3.69 -3.13
C ASP A 12 -3.25 4.53 -3.48
N VAL A 13 -3.02 5.67 -4.13
CA VAL A 13 -4.05 6.48 -4.79
C VAL A 13 -3.76 6.54 -6.27
N THR A 14 -4.75 6.27 -7.10
CA THR A 14 -4.62 6.32 -8.56
C THR A 14 -5.71 7.20 -9.14
N PRO A 15 -5.36 8.23 -9.94
CA PRO A 15 -6.37 9.00 -10.65
C PRO A 15 -7.09 8.12 -11.68
N ALA A 16 -8.42 8.25 -11.74
CA ALA A 16 -9.21 7.50 -12.72
C ALA A 16 -8.86 7.93 -14.16
N ASN A 17 -9.01 7.02 -15.13
CA ASN A 17 -8.74 7.36 -16.52
C ASN A 17 -9.65 8.50 -17.01
N GLY A 18 -9.05 9.52 -17.62
CA GLY A 18 -9.76 10.65 -18.22
C GLY A 18 -10.08 11.81 -17.26
N THR A 19 -9.63 11.76 -16.00
CA THR A 19 -9.67 12.93 -15.11
C THR A 19 -8.35 13.70 -15.15
N LEU A 20 -8.46 15.03 -15.08
CA LEU A 20 -7.31 15.92 -14.94
C LEU A 20 -7.14 16.20 -13.44
N GLY A 21 -6.05 15.75 -12.84
CA GLY A 21 -5.76 15.99 -11.43
C GLY A 21 -4.54 15.23 -10.95
N ASP A 22 -4.03 15.67 -9.80
CA ASP A 22 -2.86 15.11 -9.12
C ASP A 22 -3.26 14.80 -7.67
N PRO A 23 -3.64 13.54 -7.35
CA PRO A 23 -4.02 13.17 -6.00
C PRO A 23 -2.80 13.01 -5.09
N ASP A 24 -2.66 13.93 -4.14
CA ASP A 24 -1.71 13.80 -3.03
C ASP A 24 -2.33 12.99 -1.88
N LEU A 25 -1.53 12.14 -1.22
CA LEU A 25 -1.93 11.34 -0.07
C LEU A 25 -1.38 11.90 1.24
N TYR A 26 -2.22 11.94 2.27
CA TYR A 26 -1.85 12.34 3.62
C TYR A 26 -2.43 11.34 4.62
N VAL A 27 -1.61 10.86 5.55
CA VAL A 27 -2.00 9.81 6.50
C VAL A 27 -1.62 10.20 7.93
N SER A 28 -2.49 9.88 8.88
CA SER A 28 -2.27 10.12 10.32
C SER A 28 -3.00 9.09 11.18
N THR A 29 -2.43 8.74 12.33
CA THR A 29 -3.07 8.01 13.43
C THR A 29 -3.65 8.96 14.49
N LEU A 30 -3.33 10.26 14.42
CA LEU A 30 -3.72 11.27 15.41
C LEU A 30 -4.75 12.27 14.88
N GLU A 31 -4.58 12.72 13.63
CA GLU A 31 -5.47 13.68 12.98
C GLU A 31 -6.53 12.93 12.18
N THR A 32 -7.79 13.15 12.52
CA THR A 32 -8.95 12.49 11.88
C THR A 32 -9.20 12.96 10.44
N HIS A 33 -8.74 14.16 10.10
CA HIS A 33 -8.83 14.74 8.76
C HIS A 33 -7.45 15.26 8.33
N PRO A 34 -6.51 14.36 7.95
CA PRO A 34 -5.16 14.76 7.61
C PRO A 34 -5.13 15.73 6.44
N THR A 35 -4.23 16.72 6.54
CA THR A 35 -4.03 17.72 5.49
C THR A 35 -2.53 17.91 5.22
N ILE A 36 -2.21 18.76 4.24
CA ILE A 36 -0.84 19.16 3.94
C ILE A 36 -0.09 19.73 5.16
N GLY A 37 -0.78 20.44 6.05
CA GLY A 37 -0.18 21.01 7.26
C GLY A 37 -0.20 20.06 8.47
N HIS A 38 -1.01 19.01 8.41
CA HIS A 38 -1.33 18.16 9.54
C HIS A 38 -1.44 16.69 9.10
N SER A 39 -0.29 16.03 8.93
CA SER A 39 -0.17 14.60 8.64
C SER A 39 1.14 14.03 9.23
N GLN A 40 1.19 12.72 9.44
CA GLN A 40 2.41 12.03 9.89
C GLN A 40 3.20 11.46 8.71
N TRP A 41 2.49 10.95 7.71
CA TRP A 41 3.07 10.42 6.48
C TRP A 41 2.33 11.02 5.29
N HIS A 42 3.02 11.22 4.18
CA HIS A 42 2.41 11.75 2.97
C HIS A 42 3.17 11.32 1.71
N GLY A 43 2.46 11.35 0.59
CA GLY A 43 3.00 11.30 -0.75
C GLY A 43 2.53 12.56 -1.49
N ILE A 44 3.42 13.13 -2.30
CA ILE A 44 3.14 14.29 -3.18
C ILE A 44 3.74 14.10 -4.59
N LYS A 45 3.76 12.86 -5.09
CA LYS A 45 4.28 12.56 -6.43
C LYS A 45 3.25 12.95 -7.48
N VAL A 46 3.74 13.48 -8.59
CA VAL A 46 2.90 13.79 -9.75
C VAL A 46 2.29 12.50 -10.33
N GLY A 47 0.97 12.45 -10.39
CA GLY A 47 0.19 11.32 -10.87
C GLY A 47 -0.40 10.51 -9.71
N GLY A 48 -0.45 9.19 -9.87
CA GLY A 48 -0.79 8.31 -8.74
C GLY A 48 0.32 8.32 -7.70
N ASP A 49 -0.05 8.10 -6.44
CA ASP A 49 0.88 8.16 -5.33
C ASP A 49 0.76 6.96 -4.38
N THR A 50 1.83 6.71 -3.63
CA THR A 50 1.97 5.59 -2.72
C THR A 50 2.60 6.04 -1.42
N VAL A 51 1.96 5.71 -0.29
CA VAL A 51 2.51 5.86 1.06
C VAL A 51 2.73 4.48 1.67
N GLU A 52 3.97 4.20 2.07
CA GLU A 52 4.32 3.00 2.82
C GLU A 52 4.64 3.31 4.28
N ILE A 53 3.89 2.70 5.20
CA ILE A 53 4.06 2.84 6.64
C ILE A 53 4.54 1.50 7.20
N ARG A 54 5.82 1.45 7.56
CA ARG A 54 6.42 0.25 8.15
C ARG A 54 6.14 0.20 9.64
N GLY A 55 5.88 -0.99 10.18
CA GLY A 55 5.49 -1.19 11.58
C GLY A 55 6.50 -0.65 12.60
N ASN A 56 7.77 -0.46 12.21
CA ASN A 56 8.82 0.13 13.05
C ASN A 56 8.93 1.67 12.96
N MET A 57 8.12 2.34 12.13
CA MET A 57 8.13 3.80 12.03
C MET A 57 7.53 4.44 13.28
N ALA A 58 8.00 5.64 13.63
CA ALA A 58 7.43 6.38 14.74
C ALA A 58 5.96 6.74 14.47
N GLY A 59 5.10 6.57 15.48
CA GLY A 59 3.68 6.88 15.40
C GLY A 59 2.79 5.77 14.84
N THR A 60 3.36 4.61 14.49
CA THR A 60 2.57 3.43 14.15
C THR A 60 1.90 2.83 15.38
N CYS A 61 0.70 2.27 15.19
CA CYS A 61 -0.03 1.57 16.23
C CYS A 61 -1.05 0.60 15.67
N ALA A 62 -1.53 -0.32 16.51
CA ALA A 62 -2.72 -1.11 16.23
C ALA A 62 -3.98 -0.25 16.48
N CYS A 63 -4.20 0.73 15.61
CA CYS A 63 -5.18 1.80 15.74
C CYS A 63 -5.74 2.17 14.35
N PRO A 64 -6.83 2.95 14.26
CA PRO A 64 -7.28 3.49 12.99
C PRO A 64 -6.25 4.43 12.36
N TYR A 65 -6.08 4.31 11.05
CA TYR A 65 -5.33 5.25 10.22
C TYR A 65 -6.32 6.08 9.41
N TYR A 66 -6.22 7.39 9.52
CA TYR A 66 -7.03 8.35 8.76
C TYR A 66 -6.28 8.75 7.51
N ILE A 67 -7.01 8.85 6.40
CA ILE A 67 -6.45 9.16 5.09
C ILE A 67 -7.14 10.41 4.55
N GLY A 68 -6.34 11.42 4.20
CA GLY A 68 -6.74 12.60 3.45
C GLY A 68 -6.20 12.51 2.02
N VAL A 69 -7.05 12.79 1.04
CA VAL A 69 -6.65 12.94 -0.37
C VAL A 69 -6.92 14.36 -0.81
N ARG A 70 -5.94 15.00 -1.46
CA ARG A 70 -6.10 16.36 -1.98
C ARG A 70 -5.72 16.40 -3.45
N ALA A 71 -6.62 16.95 -4.28
CA ALA A 71 -6.31 17.29 -5.66
C ALA A 71 -5.87 18.76 -5.76
N TYR A 72 -4.83 19.05 -6.52
CA TYR A 72 -4.25 20.41 -6.57
C TYR A 72 -5.07 21.40 -7.41
N THR A 73 -5.63 20.99 -8.55
CA THR A 73 -6.12 21.92 -9.59
C THR A 73 -7.57 21.71 -10.06
N ALA A 74 -8.21 20.59 -9.75
CA ALA A 74 -9.55 20.27 -10.27
C ALA A 74 -10.28 19.21 -9.45
N ASN A 75 -11.57 19.05 -9.73
CA ASN A 75 -12.35 17.89 -9.30
C ASN A 75 -11.75 16.63 -9.93
N LEU A 76 -11.47 15.63 -9.09
CA LEU A 76 -10.81 14.39 -9.47
C LEU A 76 -11.66 13.21 -9.00
N THR A 77 -11.81 12.22 -9.88
CA THR A 77 -12.19 10.86 -9.49
C THR A 77 -10.92 10.04 -9.35
N PHE A 78 -10.83 9.27 -8.27
CA PHE A 78 -9.66 8.45 -7.95
C PHE A 78 -10.11 7.15 -7.30
N ASP A 79 -9.24 6.16 -7.38
CA ASP A 79 -9.32 4.92 -6.60
C ASP A 79 -8.29 4.97 -5.48
N ILE A 80 -8.66 4.42 -4.33
CA ILE A 80 -7.76 4.26 -3.18
C ILE A 80 -7.74 2.81 -2.74
N VAL A 81 -6.53 2.28 -2.51
CA VAL A 81 -6.32 0.91 -2.04
C VAL A 81 -5.39 0.95 -0.84
N ALA A 82 -5.83 0.37 0.28
CA ALA A 82 -4.98 0.09 1.43
C ALA A 82 -4.75 -1.41 1.53
N SER A 83 -3.49 -1.83 1.62
CA SER A 83 -3.10 -3.23 1.65
C SER A 83 -1.93 -3.48 2.60
N PHE A 84 -1.82 -4.71 3.09
CA PHE A 84 -0.61 -5.22 3.73
C PHE A 84 0.12 -6.10 2.72
N PRO A 85 1.05 -5.55 1.91
CA PRO A 85 1.80 -6.36 0.99
C PRO A 85 2.55 -7.47 1.75
N PRO A 86 2.59 -8.69 1.19
CA PRO A 86 3.26 -9.81 1.82
C PRO A 86 4.72 -9.47 2.08
N THR A 87 5.19 -9.73 3.29
CA THR A 87 6.48 -9.26 3.81
C THR A 87 7.66 -10.13 3.37
N ASN A 88 7.67 -10.55 2.09
CA ASN A 88 8.73 -11.24 1.33
C ASN A 88 8.55 -12.71 0.99
N ASP A 89 7.43 -13.38 1.30
CA ASP A 89 7.16 -14.71 0.73
C ASP A 89 5.66 -14.89 0.51
N ILE A 90 5.25 -14.81 -0.75
CA ILE A 90 3.95 -15.33 -1.17
C ILE A 90 4.13 -16.83 -1.37
N ASN A 91 3.51 -17.65 -0.51
CA ASN A 91 3.42 -19.09 -0.74
C ASN A 91 2.46 -19.36 -1.90
N LEU A 92 2.98 -20.01 -2.95
CA LEU A 92 2.20 -20.49 -4.08
C LEU A 92 1.71 -21.90 -3.78
N ASP A 93 0.39 -22.03 -3.69
CA ASP A 93 -0.28 -23.33 -3.62
C ASP A 93 -0.47 -23.92 -5.02
N SER A 94 -0.35 -25.25 -5.14
CA SER A 94 -0.50 -25.94 -6.42
C SER A 94 -1.88 -25.70 -7.04
N GLY A 95 -1.88 -25.24 -8.29
CA GLY A 95 -3.11 -24.98 -9.06
C GLY A 95 -3.83 -23.67 -8.72
N ILE A 96 -3.29 -22.86 -7.81
CA ILE A 96 -3.86 -21.54 -7.46
C ILE A 96 -3.10 -20.44 -8.21
N ALA A 97 -3.82 -19.69 -9.03
CA ALA A 97 -3.27 -18.50 -9.68
C ALA A 97 -3.09 -17.39 -8.64
N VAL A 98 -1.93 -16.73 -8.66
CA VAL A 98 -1.65 -15.56 -7.82
C VAL A 98 -1.27 -14.39 -8.71
N ASP A 99 -2.03 -13.31 -8.59
CA ASP A 99 -1.73 -12.05 -9.29
C ASP A 99 -0.56 -11.34 -8.61
N GLY A 100 0.37 -10.82 -9.42
CA GLY A 100 1.55 -10.10 -8.97
C GLY A 100 1.71 -8.77 -9.67
N SER A 101 2.22 -7.76 -8.96
CA SER A 101 2.64 -6.49 -9.54
C SER A 101 3.89 -5.98 -8.83
N ALA A 102 4.78 -5.36 -9.59
CA ALA A 102 5.98 -4.72 -9.06
C ALA A 102 6.15 -3.35 -9.73
N GLY A 103 6.46 -2.33 -8.92
CA GLY A 103 6.82 -1.02 -9.43
C GLY A 103 8.17 -1.04 -10.18
N ALA A 104 8.46 0.02 -10.93
CA ALA A 104 9.74 0.16 -11.62
C ALA A 104 10.90 0.18 -10.61
N GLY A 105 11.79 -0.82 -10.67
CA GLY A 105 12.92 -0.98 -9.76
C GLY A 105 12.63 -1.79 -8.50
N GLU A 106 11.42 -2.33 -8.35
CA GLU A 106 11.03 -3.21 -7.23
C GLU A 106 11.04 -4.68 -7.66
N GLY A 107 11.10 -5.59 -6.69
CA GLY A 107 10.98 -7.03 -6.90
C GLY A 107 9.99 -7.64 -5.90
N GLN A 108 9.27 -8.67 -6.34
CA GLN A 108 8.38 -9.47 -5.50
C GLN A 108 8.89 -10.91 -5.47
N SER A 109 9.04 -11.47 -4.27
CA SER A 109 9.52 -12.83 -4.05
C SER A 109 8.34 -13.79 -3.80
N TYR A 110 8.47 -15.01 -4.34
CA TYR A 110 7.51 -16.10 -4.18
C TYR A 110 8.23 -17.36 -3.71
N SER A 111 7.56 -18.14 -2.88
CA SER A 111 8.01 -19.43 -2.38
C SER A 111 6.98 -20.52 -2.75
N PHE A 112 7.45 -21.73 -2.99
CA PHE A 112 6.58 -22.90 -3.17
C PHE A 112 7.24 -24.13 -2.54
N GLU A 113 6.42 -25.04 -2.02
CA GLU A 113 6.89 -26.34 -1.56
C GLU A 113 6.80 -27.36 -2.70
N VAL A 114 7.93 -28.03 -2.99
CA VAL A 114 7.93 -29.19 -3.88
C VAL A 114 7.59 -30.41 -3.04
N GLY A 115 6.34 -30.87 -3.11
CA GLY A 115 5.97 -32.19 -2.62
C GLY A 115 6.76 -33.27 -3.35
N TYR A 116 7.53 -34.08 -2.62
CA TYR A 116 8.17 -35.27 -3.18
C TYR A 116 7.10 -36.37 -3.22
N ASP A 117 6.51 -36.63 -4.39
CA ASP A 117 5.72 -37.85 -4.59
C ASP A 117 6.70 -39.03 -4.65
N ALA A 118 6.94 -39.66 -3.50
CA ALA A 118 7.52 -41.00 -3.46
C ALA A 118 6.47 -41.96 -4.04
N SER A 119 6.53 -42.18 -5.35
CA SER A 119 5.79 -43.25 -6.01
C SER A 119 6.64 -44.52 -5.99
N ASP A 120 6.21 -45.50 -5.18
CA ASP A 120 6.50 -46.94 -5.35
C ASP A 120 5.43 -47.57 -6.26
#